data_AF-A0A6A6A360-F1
#
_entry.id   AF-A0A6A6A360-F1
#
_cell.length_a   1.000
_cell.length_b   1.000
_cell.length_c   1.000
_cell.angle_alpha   90.00
_cell.angle_beta   90.00
_cell.angle_gamma   90.00
#
_symmetry.space_group_name_H-M   'P 1'
#
loop_
_entity.id
_entity.type
_entity.pdbx_description
1 polymer ?
#
loop_
_entity_poly.entity_id
_entity_poly.type
_entity_poly.pdbx_seq_one_letter_code
_entity_poly.pdbx_strand_id
1 'polypeptide(L)'
;KEGSIPLIDVRNHYESRIGYFVTSNDEAAVRPAVRRFSQWPGYVARHVLGNEIYKKPIATYCTGGIRCEKGARWMQEALAAEGDRSDAPVYTLHGGIVAYQAWIQQEIEAGRKTQEDSFFRGTNYVFDGRGSISMDADTRKKVSTCHECGISEDRLGKCAGTGCHLVLVVCERCEKRGQVRCCDDCGRIETSQQQDGASRGRPICQCESDREKSLWGDKGAKIRKTKQTLKARHAEVR
;
A
#
# COMPACT_ATOMS: atom_id res chain seq x y z
N LYS A 1 -3.23 -10.67 -25.28
CA LYS A 1 -2.43 -9.56 -25.85
C LYS A 1 -3.42 -8.48 -26.30
N GLU A 2 -3.82 -7.57 -25.41
CA GLU A 2 -4.30 -6.21 -25.72
C GLU A 2 -4.62 -5.50 -24.39
N GLY A 3 -3.97 -4.35 -24.17
CA GLY A 3 -4.14 -3.51 -22.98
C GLY A 3 -3.39 -3.98 -21.74
N SER A 4 -2.48 -3.14 -21.20
CA SER A 4 -1.98 -3.32 -19.84
C SER A 4 -3.13 -3.10 -18.85
N ILE A 5 -3.54 -4.16 -18.15
CA ILE A 5 -4.53 -4.05 -17.06
C ILE A 5 -3.83 -3.40 -15.86
N PRO A 6 -4.34 -2.29 -15.30
CA PRO A 6 -3.77 -1.70 -14.11
C PRO A 6 -3.81 -2.71 -12.96
N LEU A 7 -2.65 -3.00 -12.39
CA LEU A 7 -2.51 -3.84 -11.21
C LEU A 7 -2.32 -2.93 -9.99
N ILE A 8 -3.22 -2.99 -9.02
CA ILE A 8 -3.23 -2.08 -7.87
C ILE A 8 -3.05 -2.85 -6.56
N ASP A 9 -2.08 -2.43 -5.77
CA ASP A 9 -1.88 -2.90 -4.39
C ASP A 9 -2.85 -2.19 -3.44
N VAL A 10 -3.70 -2.95 -2.76
CA VAL A 10 -4.69 -2.42 -1.79
C VAL A 10 -4.15 -2.48 -0.36
N ARG A 11 -2.88 -2.84 -0.17
CA ARG A 11 -2.23 -2.87 1.14
C ARG A 11 -1.83 -1.47 1.61
N ASN A 12 -1.38 -1.37 2.85
CA ASN A 12 -0.77 -0.14 3.35
C ASN A 12 0.60 0.05 2.69
N HIS A 13 1.01 1.30 2.50
CA HIS A 13 2.22 1.66 1.77
C HIS A 13 3.48 0.95 2.30
N TYR A 14 3.58 0.72 3.62
CA TYR A 14 4.74 0.06 4.22
C TYR A 14 4.85 -1.42 3.82
N GLU A 15 3.72 -2.08 3.53
CA GLU A 15 3.69 -3.47 3.06
C GLU A 15 4.20 -3.57 1.62
N SER A 16 3.81 -2.59 0.79
CA SER A 16 4.21 -2.50 -0.62
C SER A 16 5.66 -2.03 -0.81
N ARG A 17 6.31 -1.51 0.25
CA ARG A 17 7.73 -1.16 0.23
C ARG A 17 8.64 -2.38 0.19
N ILE A 18 8.25 -3.45 0.88
CA ILE A 18 9.11 -4.63 1.07
C ILE A 18 8.78 -5.77 0.08
N GLY A 19 7.64 -5.70 -0.61
CA GLY A 19 7.35 -6.59 -1.71
C GLY A 19 6.11 -6.14 -2.49
N TYR A 20 6.04 -6.47 -3.77
CA TYR A 20 4.97 -6.04 -4.68
C TYR A 20 4.96 -6.90 -5.94
N PHE A 21 3.85 -6.87 -6.69
CA PHE A 21 3.80 -7.51 -8.00
C PHE A 21 4.37 -6.61 -9.09
N VAL A 22 4.98 -7.22 -10.10
CA VAL A 22 5.34 -6.60 -11.37
C VAL A 22 4.44 -7.10 -12.51
N THR A 23 4.32 -6.32 -13.57
CA THR A 23 3.62 -6.73 -14.79
C THR A 23 4.52 -7.61 -15.67
N SER A 24 3.98 -8.12 -16.78
CA SER A 24 4.76 -8.87 -17.78
C SER A 24 5.94 -8.09 -18.38
N ASN A 25 5.91 -6.75 -18.26
CA ASN A 25 6.95 -5.86 -18.75
C ASN A 25 7.87 -5.38 -17.60
N ASP A 26 7.84 -6.06 -16.45
CA ASP A 26 8.61 -5.75 -15.23
C ASP A 26 8.28 -4.39 -14.58
N GLU A 27 7.16 -3.77 -14.96
CA GLU A 27 6.69 -2.53 -14.34
C GLU A 27 6.06 -2.84 -12.97
N ALA A 28 6.39 -2.08 -11.94
CA ALA A 28 5.79 -2.24 -10.63
C ALA A 28 4.28 -1.95 -10.67
N ALA A 29 3.51 -2.74 -9.93
CA ALA A 29 2.11 -2.44 -9.65
C ALA A 29 1.94 -1.01 -9.10
N VAL A 30 0.75 -0.44 -9.30
CA VAL A 30 0.37 0.81 -8.67
C VAL A 30 0.34 0.58 -7.16
N ARG A 31 1.14 1.35 -6.41
CA ARG A 31 1.28 1.26 -4.95
C ARG A 31 0.84 2.57 -4.30
N PRO A 32 -0.46 2.72 -4.00
CA PRO A 32 -0.96 3.92 -3.34
C PRO A 32 -0.26 4.15 -2.01
N ALA A 33 0.11 5.40 -1.73
CA ALA A 33 0.78 5.78 -0.47
C ALA A 33 -0.17 5.80 0.74
N VAL A 34 -1.24 4.98 0.72
CA VAL A 34 -2.24 4.86 1.77
C VAL A 34 -1.63 4.23 3.02
N ARG A 35 -1.85 4.84 4.18
CA ARG A 35 -1.35 4.33 5.45
C ARG A 35 -2.34 3.42 6.15
N ARG A 36 -3.64 3.62 5.90
CA ARG A 36 -4.73 2.82 6.43
C ARG A 36 -5.74 2.56 5.33
N PHE A 37 -6.36 1.39 5.34
CA PHE A 37 -7.43 1.05 4.40
C PHE A 37 -8.61 2.03 4.43
N SER A 38 -8.86 2.72 5.55
CA SER A 38 -9.88 3.78 5.63
C SER A 38 -9.64 4.97 4.69
N GLN A 39 -8.42 5.13 4.17
CA GLN A 39 -8.06 6.15 3.16
C GLN A 39 -8.38 5.70 1.74
N TRP A 40 -8.66 4.41 1.51
CA TRP A 40 -8.93 3.84 0.18
C TRP A 40 -10.07 4.55 -0.58
N PRO A 41 -11.24 4.82 0.03
CA PRO A 41 -12.30 5.58 -0.62
C PRO A 41 -11.85 6.94 -1.15
N GLY A 42 -11.03 7.66 -0.37
CA GLY A 42 -10.50 8.95 -0.77
C GLY A 42 -9.50 8.82 -1.92
N TYR A 43 -8.65 7.78 -1.89
CA TYR A 43 -7.69 7.51 -2.96
C TYR A 43 -8.40 7.28 -4.30
N VAL A 44 -9.40 6.39 -4.33
CA VAL A 44 -10.16 6.10 -5.55
C VAL A 44 -10.88 7.35 -6.04
N ALA A 45 -11.56 8.10 -5.16
CA ALA A 45 -12.26 9.32 -5.53
C ALA A 45 -11.38 10.40 -6.18
N ARG A 46 -10.06 10.34 -5.95
CA ARG A 46 -9.13 11.37 -6.40
C ARG A 46 -8.23 10.95 -7.56
N HIS A 47 -7.75 9.71 -7.54
CA HIS A 47 -6.73 9.22 -8.48
C HIS A 47 -7.30 8.28 -9.54
N VAL A 48 -8.46 7.69 -9.27
CA VAL A 48 -9.08 6.68 -10.14
C VAL A 48 -10.25 7.28 -10.91
N LEU A 49 -11.16 7.95 -10.19
CA LEU A 49 -12.33 8.59 -10.77
C LEU A 49 -11.93 9.68 -11.79
N GLY A 50 -12.59 9.68 -12.96
CA GLY A 50 -12.29 10.57 -14.08
C GLY A 50 -10.98 10.29 -14.84
N ASN A 51 -10.25 9.21 -14.53
CA ASN A 51 -9.00 8.87 -15.20
C ASN A 51 -9.20 7.69 -16.18
N GLU A 52 -8.93 7.95 -17.47
CA GLU A 52 -9.10 7.01 -18.59
C GLU A 52 -8.40 5.66 -18.39
N ILE A 53 -7.26 5.65 -17.66
CA ILE A 53 -6.51 4.41 -17.38
C ILE A 53 -7.35 3.41 -16.60
N TYR A 54 -8.33 3.87 -15.82
CA TYR A 54 -9.18 3.05 -14.96
C TYR A 54 -10.56 2.78 -15.55
N LYS A 55 -10.83 3.19 -16.81
CA LYS A 55 -12.03 2.81 -17.56
C LYS A 55 -11.93 1.43 -18.24
N LYS A 56 -10.78 0.76 -18.12
CA LYS A 56 -10.53 -0.62 -18.56
C LYS A 56 -10.54 -1.56 -17.34
N PRO A 57 -10.58 -2.90 -17.54
CA PRO A 57 -10.53 -3.82 -16.43
C PRO A 57 -9.33 -3.55 -15.52
N ILE A 58 -9.51 -3.73 -14.22
CA ILE A 58 -8.50 -3.48 -13.18
C ILE A 58 -8.26 -4.76 -12.42
N ALA A 59 -7.01 -5.05 -12.08
CA ALA A 59 -6.67 -6.13 -11.17
C ALA A 59 -6.20 -5.56 -9.83
N THR A 60 -6.68 -6.13 -8.73
CA THR A 60 -6.30 -5.70 -7.38
C THR A 60 -5.78 -6.88 -6.56
N TYR A 61 -4.86 -6.61 -5.65
CA TYR A 61 -4.33 -7.62 -4.74
C TYR A 61 -4.02 -7.06 -3.35
N CYS A 62 -4.03 -7.95 -2.37
CA CYS A 62 -3.57 -7.69 -1.00
C CYS A 62 -3.01 -8.99 -0.41
N THR A 63 -2.61 -9.00 0.86
CA THR A 63 -1.97 -10.16 1.49
C THR A 63 -2.83 -11.43 1.40
N GLY A 64 -4.11 -11.36 1.79
CA GLY A 64 -5.00 -12.53 1.93
C GLY A 64 -6.43 -12.32 1.44
N GLY A 65 -6.66 -11.39 0.51
CA GLY A 65 -7.98 -11.19 -0.15
C GLY A 65 -8.96 -10.23 0.53
N ILE A 66 -9.06 -10.22 1.87
CA ILE A 66 -10.12 -9.47 2.60
C ILE A 66 -10.20 -7.97 2.26
N ARG A 67 -9.05 -7.28 2.15
CA ARG A 67 -9.02 -5.85 1.77
C ARG A 67 -9.40 -5.65 0.32
N CYS A 68 -9.09 -6.59 -0.56
CA CYS A 68 -9.49 -6.53 -1.96
C CYS A 68 -10.98 -6.75 -2.14
N GLU A 69 -11.61 -7.70 -1.45
CA GLU A 69 -13.06 -7.89 -1.54
C GLU A 69 -13.82 -6.59 -1.24
N LYS A 70 -13.42 -5.89 -0.18
CA LYS A 70 -14.01 -4.60 0.20
C LYS A 70 -13.58 -3.47 -0.73
N GLY A 71 -12.29 -3.40 -1.06
CA GLY A 71 -11.69 -2.32 -1.83
C GLY A 71 -12.10 -2.34 -3.30
N ALA A 72 -12.10 -3.52 -3.93
CA ALA A 72 -12.54 -3.75 -5.30
C ALA A 72 -14.03 -3.49 -5.45
N ARG A 73 -14.88 -4.00 -4.54
CA ARG A 73 -16.32 -3.70 -4.57
C ARG A 73 -16.59 -2.20 -4.47
N TRP A 74 -15.93 -1.51 -3.53
CA TRP A 74 -16.08 -0.06 -3.39
C TRP A 74 -15.65 0.67 -4.67
N MET A 75 -14.52 0.26 -5.26
CA MET A 75 -14.00 0.84 -6.50
C MET A 75 -14.95 0.61 -7.69
N GLN A 76 -15.49 -0.60 -7.82
CA GLN A 76 -16.49 -0.94 -8.84
C GLN A 76 -17.75 -0.08 -8.70
N GLU A 77 -18.28 0.05 -7.47
CA GLU A 77 -19.45 0.88 -7.17
C GLU A 77 -19.19 2.36 -7.48
N ALA A 78 -18.01 2.87 -7.16
CA ALA A 78 -17.62 4.26 -7.43
C ALA A 78 -17.48 4.54 -8.92
N LEU A 79 -16.84 3.64 -9.68
CA LEU A 79 -16.70 3.74 -11.14
C LEU A 79 -18.06 3.69 -11.83
N ALA A 80 -18.94 2.77 -11.42
CA ALA A 80 -20.29 2.67 -11.97
C ALA A 80 -21.14 3.93 -11.72
N ALA A 81 -20.90 4.63 -10.60
CA ALA A 81 -21.64 5.83 -10.22
C ALA A 81 -21.25 7.09 -11.01
N GLU A 82 -20.08 7.13 -11.66
CA GLU A 82 -19.66 8.30 -12.47
C GLU A 82 -20.40 8.43 -13.80
N GLY A 83 -21.19 7.43 -14.20
CA GLY A 83 -22.05 7.49 -15.37
C GLY A 83 -21.32 7.47 -16.72
N ASP A 84 -19.98 7.52 -16.71
CA ASP A 84 -19.15 7.34 -17.89
C ASP A 84 -18.81 5.85 -18.03
N ARG A 85 -19.19 5.27 -19.16
CA ARG A 85 -19.29 3.82 -19.35
C ARG A 85 -17.97 3.11 -19.09
N SER A 86 -17.86 2.45 -17.94
CA SER A 86 -17.06 1.24 -17.86
C SER A 86 -17.81 0.18 -17.05
N ASP A 87 -18.43 -0.76 -17.74
CA ASP A 87 -18.73 -2.10 -17.22
C ASP A 87 -17.43 -2.91 -16.97
N ALA A 88 -16.27 -2.23 -17.02
CA ALA A 88 -14.97 -2.79 -16.74
C ALA A 88 -14.97 -3.40 -15.34
N PRO A 89 -14.74 -4.71 -15.23
CA PRO A 89 -14.70 -5.39 -13.95
C PRO A 89 -13.41 -5.04 -13.20
N VAL A 90 -13.56 -4.85 -11.88
CA VAL A 90 -12.45 -4.82 -10.93
C VAL A 90 -12.24 -6.23 -10.40
N TYR A 91 -11.22 -6.89 -10.94
CA TYR A 91 -10.79 -8.22 -10.50
C TYR A 91 -10.00 -8.16 -9.19
N THR A 92 -10.10 -9.24 -8.43
CA THR A 92 -9.34 -9.45 -7.20
C THR A 92 -8.55 -10.75 -7.32
N LEU A 93 -7.28 -10.73 -6.93
CA LEU A 93 -6.50 -11.94 -6.75
C LEU A 93 -7.10 -12.78 -5.61
N HIS A 94 -7.74 -13.89 -5.96
CA HIS A 94 -8.36 -14.80 -5.01
C HIS A 94 -7.33 -15.35 -4.02
N GLY A 95 -7.60 -15.22 -2.72
CA GLY A 95 -6.66 -15.60 -1.66
C GLY A 95 -5.42 -14.72 -1.52
N GLY A 96 -5.28 -13.67 -2.35
CA GLY A 96 -4.21 -12.69 -2.27
C GLY A 96 -2.81 -13.23 -2.55
N ILE A 97 -1.80 -12.48 -2.09
CA ILE A 97 -0.38 -12.81 -2.24
C ILE A 97 -0.06 -14.18 -1.61
N VAL A 98 -0.69 -14.52 -0.48
CA VAL A 98 -0.45 -15.81 0.20
C VAL A 98 -0.83 -16.99 -0.69
N ALA A 99 -2.02 -16.95 -1.31
CA ALA A 99 -2.45 -18.01 -2.24
C ALA A 99 -1.57 -18.06 -3.50
N TYR A 100 -1.18 -16.88 -4.02
CA TYR A 100 -0.26 -16.82 -5.15
C TYR A 100 1.09 -17.46 -4.83
N GLN A 101 1.71 -17.11 -3.69
CA GLN A 101 2.99 -17.67 -3.25
C GLN A 101 2.92 -19.19 -3.08
N ALA A 102 1.84 -19.72 -2.49
CA ALA A 102 1.62 -21.16 -2.37
C ALA A 102 1.50 -21.84 -3.75
N TRP A 103 0.77 -21.23 -4.68
CA TRP A 103 0.63 -21.75 -6.04
C TRP A 103 1.97 -21.77 -6.78
N ILE A 104 2.70 -20.66 -6.81
CA ILE A 104 3.98 -20.59 -7.55
C ILE A 104 5.02 -21.55 -6.94
N GLN A 105 5.00 -21.74 -5.62
CA GLN A 105 5.86 -22.73 -4.95
C GLN A 105 5.56 -24.16 -5.43
N GLN A 106 4.28 -24.55 -5.52
CA GLN A 106 3.89 -25.86 -6.06
C GLN A 106 4.30 -26.04 -7.52
N GLU A 107 4.23 -24.98 -8.34
CA GLU A 107 4.69 -25.00 -9.73
C GLU A 107 6.22 -25.19 -9.83
N ILE A 108 6.98 -24.58 -8.89
CA ILE A 108 8.43 -24.73 -8.79
C ILE A 108 8.81 -26.15 -8.35
N GLU A 109 8.18 -26.67 -7.30
CA GLU A 109 8.40 -28.03 -6.80
C GLU A 109 8.07 -29.09 -7.86
N ALA A 110 7.08 -28.83 -8.70
CA ALA A 110 6.73 -29.70 -9.82
C ALA A 110 7.59 -29.49 -11.09
N GLY A 111 8.60 -28.62 -11.03
CA GLY A 111 9.53 -28.34 -12.14
C GLY A 111 8.91 -27.61 -13.34
N ARG A 112 7.71 -27.02 -13.20
CA ARG A 112 7.02 -26.27 -14.27
C ARG A 112 7.42 -24.81 -14.33
N LYS A 113 7.93 -24.26 -13.23
CA LYS A 113 8.34 -22.86 -13.08
C LYS A 113 9.63 -22.74 -12.27
N THR A 114 10.23 -21.57 -12.36
CA THR A 114 11.40 -21.15 -11.59
C THR A 114 11.05 -19.96 -10.70
N GLN A 115 11.97 -19.56 -9.82
CA GLN A 115 11.75 -18.42 -8.94
C GLN A 115 11.61 -17.11 -9.74
N GLU A 116 12.29 -17.02 -10.88
CA GLU A 116 12.28 -15.88 -11.81
C GLU A 116 10.91 -15.70 -12.49
N ASP A 117 10.15 -16.78 -12.68
CA ASP A 117 8.81 -16.77 -13.27
C ASP A 117 7.74 -16.18 -12.34
N SER A 118 8.05 -16.04 -11.06
CA SER A 118 7.16 -15.34 -10.13
C SER A 118 6.99 -13.90 -10.59
N PHE A 119 5.79 -13.34 -10.51
CA PHE A 119 5.53 -11.91 -10.69
C PHE A 119 5.64 -11.14 -9.38
N PHE A 120 5.69 -11.84 -8.24
CA PHE A 120 5.86 -11.21 -6.95
C PHE A 120 7.35 -11.00 -6.67
N ARG A 121 7.71 -9.78 -6.30
CA ARG A 121 9.09 -9.38 -5.97
C ARG A 121 9.16 -9.02 -4.48
N GLY A 122 10.25 -9.40 -3.82
CA GLY A 122 10.48 -9.12 -2.40
C GLY A 122 9.66 -9.99 -1.47
N THR A 123 9.26 -9.42 -0.34
CA THR A 123 8.71 -10.14 0.81
C THR A 123 7.27 -9.72 1.09
N ASN A 124 6.41 -10.68 1.39
CA ASN A 124 5.01 -10.41 1.73
C ASN A 124 4.87 -10.12 3.22
N TYR A 125 4.41 -8.92 3.57
CA TYR A 125 4.07 -8.60 4.96
C TYR A 125 2.86 -9.41 5.44
N VAL A 126 2.99 -10.06 6.60
CA VAL A 126 1.88 -10.75 7.28
C VAL A 126 1.68 -10.21 8.69
N PHE A 127 0.42 -10.10 9.10
CA PHE A 127 0.02 -9.47 10.37
C PHE A 127 0.07 -10.43 11.57
N ASP A 128 0.61 -11.64 11.40
CA ASP A 128 0.82 -12.58 12.48
C ASP A 128 2.25 -12.46 13.05
N GLY A 129 2.56 -13.25 14.09
CA GLY A 129 3.85 -13.22 14.77
C GLY A 129 5.07 -13.51 13.87
N ARG A 130 4.86 -13.96 12.63
CA ARG A 130 5.94 -14.18 11.64
C ARG A 130 6.40 -12.87 11.00
N GLY A 131 5.57 -11.83 10.97
CA GLY A 131 5.86 -10.51 10.41
C GLY A 131 5.97 -10.46 8.87
N SER A 132 6.57 -11.47 8.24
CA SER A 132 6.70 -11.54 6.78
C SER A 132 6.91 -12.97 6.27
N ILE A 133 6.34 -13.33 5.11
CA ILE A 133 6.52 -14.62 4.44
C ILE A 133 7.28 -14.40 3.12
N SER A 134 8.36 -15.17 2.93
CA SER A 134 9.17 -15.25 1.70
C SER A 134 9.07 -16.67 1.13
N MET A 135 9.27 -16.81 -0.18
CA MET A 135 9.29 -18.11 -0.85
C MET A 135 10.55 -18.92 -0.57
N ASP A 136 11.65 -18.29 -0.12
CA ASP A 136 12.82 -18.99 0.42
C ASP A 136 13.66 -18.06 1.33
N ALA A 137 14.36 -18.65 2.31
CA ALA A 137 15.15 -17.92 3.31
C ALA A 137 16.55 -17.49 2.80
N ASP A 138 17.14 -18.26 1.86
CA ASP A 138 18.52 -18.13 1.40
C ASP A 138 18.71 -17.40 0.05
N THR A 139 17.67 -17.31 -0.79
CA THR A 139 17.74 -16.71 -2.15
C THR A 139 17.08 -15.33 -2.27
N ARG A 140 16.92 -14.62 -1.13
CA ARG A 140 16.16 -13.36 -1.04
C ARG A 140 16.71 -12.25 -1.96
N LYS A 141 16.05 -12.01 -3.10
CA LYS A 141 16.14 -10.72 -3.80
C LYS A 141 15.25 -9.70 -3.09
N LYS A 142 15.76 -9.13 -1.99
CA LYS A 142 15.10 -8.03 -1.28
C LYS A 142 14.97 -6.83 -2.23
N VAL A 143 13.78 -6.23 -2.27
CA VAL A 143 13.48 -5.07 -3.14
C VAL A 143 13.61 -3.74 -2.40
N SER A 144 13.89 -3.79 -1.11
CA SER A 144 14.04 -2.63 -0.24
C SER A 144 15.40 -2.60 0.42
N THR A 145 15.74 -1.43 0.94
CA THR A 145 16.99 -1.17 1.65
C THR A 145 16.71 -0.55 3.01
N CYS A 146 17.62 -0.79 3.95
CA CYS A 146 17.59 -0.18 5.27
C CYS A 146 17.66 1.34 5.13
N HIS A 147 16.72 2.02 5.79
CA HIS A 147 16.57 3.48 5.76
C HIS A 147 17.83 4.21 6.26
N GLU A 148 18.56 3.62 7.21
CA GLU A 148 19.73 4.23 7.84
C GLU A 148 21.04 3.95 7.10
N CYS A 149 21.30 2.69 6.75
CA CYS A 149 22.61 2.28 6.21
C CYS A 149 22.58 1.79 4.75
N GLY A 150 21.41 1.77 4.11
CA GLY A 150 21.28 1.46 2.68
C GLY A 150 21.45 -0.02 2.29
N ILE A 151 21.77 -0.92 3.23
CA ILE A 151 21.90 -2.36 2.92
C ILE A 151 20.56 -2.98 2.52
N SER A 152 20.57 -3.99 1.65
CA SER A 152 19.35 -4.73 1.28
C SER A 152 18.64 -5.31 2.50
N GLU A 153 17.41 -4.87 2.75
CA GLU A 153 16.66 -5.19 3.94
C GLU A 153 15.15 -5.16 3.68
N ASP A 154 14.40 -5.99 4.38
CA ASP A 154 12.93 -6.12 4.33
C ASP A 154 12.29 -6.12 5.73
N ARG A 155 13.10 -6.16 6.80
CA ARG A 155 12.64 -5.95 8.17
C ARG A 155 12.01 -4.56 8.34
N LEU A 156 10.83 -4.54 8.92
CA LEU A 156 10.10 -3.31 9.25
C LEU A 156 10.31 -2.94 10.72
N GLY A 157 10.69 -1.69 10.95
CA GLY A 157 10.79 -1.05 12.26
C GLY A 157 9.94 0.22 12.33
N LYS A 158 9.92 0.88 13.49
CA LYS A 158 9.24 2.18 13.66
C LYS A 158 10.26 3.30 13.69
N CYS A 159 9.85 4.47 13.23
CA CYS A 159 10.61 5.70 13.47
C CYS A 159 10.78 5.90 14.98
N ALA A 160 12.00 6.21 15.42
CA ALA A 160 12.32 6.49 16.82
C ALA A 160 11.78 7.85 17.30
N GLY A 161 11.37 8.73 16.39
CA GLY A 161 10.86 10.07 16.73
C GLY A 161 9.53 10.04 17.49
N THR A 162 9.47 10.73 18.62
CA THR A 162 8.31 10.81 19.51
C THR A 162 7.12 11.40 18.77
N GLY A 163 6.02 10.64 18.73
CA GLY A 163 4.82 11.01 18.00
C GLY A 163 4.85 10.75 16.50
N CYS A 164 5.99 10.36 15.95
CA CYS A 164 6.08 9.79 14.60
C CYS A 164 5.76 8.30 14.65
N HIS A 165 4.85 7.88 13.78
CA HIS A 165 4.36 6.49 13.72
C HIS A 165 4.60 5.88 12.33
N LEU A 166 5.59 6.41 11.62
CA LEU A 166 6.02 5.89 10.33
C LEU A 166 6.72 4.55 10.51
N VAL A 167 6.39 3.61 9.63
CA VAL A 167 7.04 2.31 9.53
C VAL A 167 8.17 2.43 8.50
N LEU A 168 9.37 2.05 8.91
CA LEU A 168 10.59 2.14 8.12
C LEU A 168 11.12 0.74 7.83
N VAL A 169 11.88 0.59 6.75
CA VAL A 169 12.69 -0.61 6.54
C VAL A 169 13.98 -0.41 7.31
N VAL A 170 14.27 -1.23 8.32
CA VAL A 170 15.42 -1.04 9.22
C VAL A 170 16.05 -2.38 9.53
N CYS A 171 17.35 -2.51 9.30
CA CYS A 171 18.06 -3.74 9.62
C CYS A 171 18.27 -3.87 11.13
N GLU A 172 18.46 -5.10 11.60
CA GLU A 172 18.59 -5.40 13.02
C GLU A 172 19.71 -4.58 13.70
N ARG A 173 20.84 -4.38 13.01
CA ARG A 173 21.95 -3.56 13.52
C ARG A 173 21.53 -2.10 13.77
N CYS A 174 20.80 -1.50 12.85
CA CYS A 174 20.36 -0.11 12.99
C CYS A 174 19.21 0.02 13.98
N GLU A 175 18.31 -0.96 14.03
CA GLU A 175 17.23 -1.03 15.03
C GLU A 175 17.80 -1.10 16.46
N LYS A 176 18.83 -1.93 16.69
CA LYS A 176 19.53 -2.04 17.98
C LYS A 176 20.20 -0.75 18.45
N ARG A 177 20.59 0.15 17.53
CA ARG A 177 21.07 1.50 17.90
C ARG A 177 19.96 2.39 18.47
N GLY A 178 18.69 2.09 18.19
CA GLY A 178 17.52 2.76 18.77
C GLY A 178 17.28 4.20 18.31
N GLN A 179 18.00 4.69 17.31
CA GLN A 179 18.00 6.11 16.92
C GLN A 179 17.54 6.37 15.49
N VAL A 180 17.04 5.34 14.78
CA VAL A 180 16.66 5.48 13.37
C VAL A 180 15.40 6.33 13.25
N ARG A 181 15.53 7.49 12.63
CA ARG A 181 14.43 8.44 12.36
C ARG A 181 14.13 8.48 10.86
N CYS A 182 12.89 8.82 10.50
CA CYS A 182 12.52 8.94 9.09
C CYS A 182 13.16 10.15 8.41
N CYS A 183 13.37 11.24 9.15
CA CYS A 183 14.04 12.47 8.73
C CYS A 183 14.50 13.30 9.93
N ASP A 184 15.31 14.33 9.67
CA ASP A 184 15.86 15.23 10.70
C ASP A 184 14.78 15.97 11.49
N ASP A 185 13.64 16.26 10.87
CA ASP A 185 12.53 16.95 11.53
C ASP A 185 11.98 16.16 12.71
N CYS A 186 12.04 14.82 12.65
CA CYS A 186 11.66 14.01 13.80
C CYS A 186 12.55 14.29 15.02
N GLY A 187 13.82 14.62 14.85
CA GLY A 187 14.68 15.03 15.96
C GLY A 187 14.31 16.41 16.49
N ARG A 188 13.98 17.36 15.61
CA ARG A 188 13.63 18.74 15.98
C ARG A 188 12.27 18.85 16.69
N ILE A 189 11.28 18.07 16.23
CA ILE A 189 9.93 18.04 16.81
C ILE A 189 9.97 17.54 18.26
N GLU A 190 10.83 16.57 18.59
CA GLU A 190 11.01 16.05 19.94
C GLU A 190 11.50 17.12 20.92
N THR A 191 12.55 17.86 20.53
CA THR A 191 13.14 18.91 21.38
C THR A 191 12.17 20.05 21.65
N SER A 192 11.30 20.37 20.69
CA SER A 192 10.33 21.47 20.81
C SER A 192 9.12 21.13 21.70
N GLN A 193 8.67 19.87 21.71
CA GLN A 193 7.54 19.42 22.56
C GLN A 193 7.89 19.35 24.06
N GLN A 194 9.18 19.30 24.41
CA GLN A 194 9.62 19.33 25.80
C GLN A 194 9.61 20.74 26.41
N GLN A 195 9.50 21.79 25.58
CA GLN A 195 9.57 23.19 26.02
C GLN A 195 8.20 23.87 26.07
N ASP A 196 7.28 23.53 25.16
CA ASP A 196 5.98 24.20 25.05
C ASP A 196 4.82 23.27 25.45
N GLY A 197 4.34 23.43 26.68
CA GLY A 197 3.27 22.64 27.29
C GLY A 197 1.87 22.76 26.68
N ALA A 198 1.68 23.42 25.52
CA ALA A 198 0.40 23.42 24.80
C ALA A 198 0.51 24.04 23.40
N SER A 199 0.38 23.25 22.34
CA SER A 199 -0.12 23.77 21.06
C SER A 199 -1.02 22.76 20.34
N ARG A 200 -2.07 23.30 19.70
CA ARG A 200 -3.16 22.56 19.05
C ARG A 200 -2.67 21.91 17.75
N GLY A 201 -2.29 20.64 17.85
CA GLY A 201 -2.04 19.77 16.70
C GLY A 201 -0.65 19.12 16.79
N ARG A 202 -0.59 17.79 16.79
CA ARG A 202 0.68 17.07 16.86
C ARG A 202 1.49 17.38 15.58
N PRO A 203 2.69 17.96 15.67
CA PRO A 203 3.53 18.24 14.51
C PRO A 203 3.78 16.94 13.73
N ILE A 204 3.63 17.00 12.40
CA ILE A 204 4.01 15.90 11.52
C ILE A 204 5.38 16.21 10.91
N CYS A 205 6.22 15.19 10.80
CA CYS A 205 7.52 15.32 10.14
C CYS A 205 7.37 15.50 8.62
N GLN A 206 8.40 16.01 7.95
CA GLN A 206 8.41 16.20 6.50
C GLN A 206 8.01 14.94 5.73
N CYS A 207 8.51 13.76 6.10
CA CYS A 207 8.16 12.49 5.42
C CYS A 207 6.66 12.20 5.43
N GLU A 208 5.97 12.45 6.55
CA GLU A 208 4.53 12.22 6.65
C GLU A 208 3.76 13.31 5.89
N SER A 209 4.28 14.55 5.91
CA SER A 209 3.73 15.65 5.12
C SER A 209 3.80 15.37 3.62
N ASP A 210 4.95 14.91 3.12
CA ASP A 210 5.15 14.56 1.71
C ASP A 210 4.28 13.38 1.28
N ARG A 211 4.12 12.38 2.16
CA ARG A 211 3.20 11.26 1.90
C ARG A 211 1.74 11.72 1.81
N GLU A 212 1.29 12.59 2.71
CA GLU A 212 -0.08 13.12 2.64
C GLU A 212 -0.26 14.04 1.42
N LYS A 213 0.75 14.83 1.05
CA LYS A 213 0.74 15.63 -0.19
C LYS A 213 0.71 14.77 -1.44
N SER A 214 1.42 13.63 -1.49
CA SER A 214 1.36 12.75 -2.66
C SER A 214 -0.01 12.11 -2.84
N LEU A 215 -0.72 11.85 -1.74
CA LEU A 215 -2.11 11.37 -1.80
C LEU A 215 -3.13 12.47 -2.08
N TRP A 216 -2.95 13.68 -1.54
CA TRP A 216 -4.03 14.67 -1.46
C TRP A 216 -3.67 16.06 -1.99
N GLY A 217 -2.48 16.24 -2.56
CA GLY A 217 -1.91 17.52 -2.95
C GLY A 217 -1.85 18.51 -1.78
N ASP A 218 -1.56 19.77 -2.10
CA ASP A 218 -1.37 20.82 -1.08
C ASP A 218 -2.65 21.16 -0.30
N LYS A 219 -3.82 20.80 -0.84
CA LYS A 219 -5.13 21.07 -0.22
C LYS A 219 -5.54 20.01 0.82
N GLY A 220 -4.74 18.96 1.02
CA GLY A 220 -4.99 17.89 1.97
C GLY A 220 -6.21 17.01 1.64
N ALA A 221 -6.49 16.03 2.50
CA ALA A 221 -7.58 15.07 2.34
C ALA A 221 -8.96 15.74 2.55
N LYS A 222 -9.43 16.51 1.57
CA LYS A 222 -10.84 16.90 1.51
C LYS A 222 -11.63 15.69 1.05
N ILE A 223 -11.97 14.79 1.96
CA ILE A 223 -13.00 13.78 1.69
C ILE A 223 -14.28 14.57 1.41
N ARG A 224 -14.60 14.80 0.13
CA ARG A 224 -15.94 15.21 -0.26
C ARG A 224 -16.88 14.21 0.40
N LYS A 225 -17.85 14.70 1.18
CA LYS A 225 -18.87 13.87 1.81
C LYS A 225 -19.75 13.24 0.72
N THR A 226 -19.24 12.31 -0.06
CA THR A 226 -20.02 11.50 -1.02
C THR A 226 -20.81 10.41 -0.29
N LYS A 227 -21.18 10.64 0.98
CA LYS A 227 -22.05 9.79 1.79
C LYS A 227 -23.50 10.26 1.82
N GLN A 228 -23.80 11.49 1.39
CA GLN A 228 -25.17 12.00 1.40
C GLN A 228 -25.94 11.68 0.12
N THR A 229 -25.28 11.45 -1.02
CA THR A 229 -25.97 11.20 -2.29
C THR A 229 -26.32 9.73 -2.53
N LEU A 230 -25.59 8.76 -1.93
CA LEU A 230 -25.89 7.33 -2.07
C LEU A 230 -27.03 6.86 -1.14
N LYS A 231 -27.28 7.56 -0.02
CA LYS A 231 -28.36 7.19 0.91
C LYS A 231 -29.74 7.71 0.49
N ALA A 232 -29.80 8.75 -0.33
CA ALA A 232 -31.08 9.32 -0.80
C ALA A 232 -31.77 8.45 -1.85
N ARG A 233 -31.01 7.78 -2.75
CA ARG A 233 -31.60 6.97 -3.84
C ARG A 233 -32.15 5.61 -3.42
N HIS A 234 -31.80 5.10 -2.23
CA HIS A 234 -32.39 3.87 -1.68
C HIS A 234 -33.74 4.10 -0.97
N ALA A 235 -34.14 5.36 -0.73
CA ALA A 235 -35.41 5.69 -0.08
C ALA A 235 -36.56 5.94 -1.08
N GLU A 236 -36.27 6.10 -2.37
CA GLU A 236 -37.26 6.35 -3.44
C GLU A 236 -37.65 5.10 -4.24
N VAL A 237 -37.10 3.93 -3.91
CA VAL A 237 -37.44 2.64 -4.56
C VAL A 237 -38.01 1.65 -3.54
N ARG A 238 -38.90 2.13 -2.65
CA ARG A 238 -39.66 1.27 -1.75
C ARG A 238 -41.12 1.67 -1.70
#